data_AF-A0A1A9QDF9-F1
#
_entry.id   AF-A0A1A9QDF9-F1
#
_cell.length_a   1.000
_cell.length_b   1.000
_cell.length_c   1.000
_cell.angle_alpha   90.00
_cell.angle_beta   90.00
_cell.angle_gamma   90.00
#
_symmetry.space_group_name_H-M   'P 1'
#
loop_
_entity.id
_entity.type
_entity.pdbx_description
1 polymer ?
#
loop_
_entity_poly.entity_id
_entity_poly.type
_entity_poly.pdbx_seq_one_letter_code
_entity_poly.pdbx_strand_id
1 'polypeptide(L)'
;MKSIIIKSTIGTLSVGGLATGSYYGWQAFNKEPTIKDLLVAKNLTLFEMSDVSAWQTKFDTFRKDDNKLPKLSTALKEGKASFEVSKERDNADGGQELKNWCEAVFKLKKSEAKGNKTLDNAEILCSEPKANR
;
A
#
# COMPACT_ATOMS: atom_id res chain seq x y z
N MET A 1 39.72 17.66 23.53
CA MET A 1 38.72 16.90 22.77
C MET A 1 38.08 17.85 21.77
N LYS A 2 38.28 17.64 20.46
CA LYS A 2 37.87 18.57 19.39
C LYS A 2 36.50 18.17 18.86
N SER A 3 35.52 19.07 18.97
CA SER A 3 34.20 18.95 18.33
C SER A 3 34.32 19.00 16.81
N ILE A 4 33.73 18.03 16.13
CA ILE A 4 33.58 18.02 14.67
C ILE A 4 32.29 18.78 14.35
N ILE A 5 32.43 20.03 13.92
CA ILE A 5 31.34 20.81 13.34
C ILE A 5 31.24 20.40 11.87
N ILE A 6 30.18 19.68 11.50
CA ILE A 6 29.88 19.34 10.12
C ILE A 6 29.42 20.63 9.42
N LYS A 7 30.28 21.15 8.53
CA LYS A 7 29.97 22.30 7.67
C LYS A 7 28.95 21.89 6.63
N SER A 8 27.70 22.33 6.78
CA SER A 8 26.66 22.22 5.76
C SER A 8 26.92 23.25 4.66
N THR A 9 27.19 22.77 3.44
CA THR A 9 27.20 23.59 2.24
C THR A 9 25.76 23.97 1.89
N ILE A 10 25.42 25.23 2.14
CA ILE A 10 24.18 25.86 1.70
C ILE A 10 24.29 26.07 0.19
N GLY A 11 23.68 25.18 -0.60
CA GLY A 11 23.44 25.41 -2.02
C GLY A 11 22.39 26.51 -2.17
N THR A 12 22.75 27.57 -2.86
CA THR A 12 21.92 28.74 -3.17
C THR A 12 20.66 28.33 -3.96
N LEU A 13 19.47 28.56 -3.38
CA LEU A 13 18.20 28.48 -4.08
C LEU A 13 18.04 29.73 -4.95
N SER A 14 18.18 29.58 -6.27
CA SER A 14 17.76 30.60 -7.23
C SER A 14 16.23 30.70 -7.21
N VAL A 15 15.75 31.80 -6.63
CA VAL A 15 14.36 32.23 -6.54
C VAL A 15 13.83 32.57 -7.93
N GLY A 16 12.79 31.89 -8.39
CA GLY A 16 12.09 32.29 -9.62
C GLY A 16 10.96 31.34 -10.00
N GLY A 17 9.72 31.70 -9.65
CA GLY A 17 8.53 31.25 -10.38
C GLY A 17 7.56 30.34 -9.62
N LEU A 18 6.34 30.87 -9.44
CA LEU A 18 5.07 30.19 -9.14
C LEU A 18 4.80 29.80 -7.68
N ALA A 19 4.31 30.81 -6.96
CA ALA A 19 3.50 30.72 -5.75
C ALA A 19 2.22 29.90 -6.02
N THR A 20 2.13 28.70 -5.42
CA THR A 20 0.91 27.93 -5.01
C THR A 20 1.21 26.45 -4.75
N GLY A 21 2.39 25.93 -5.09
CA GLY A 21 2.78 24.52 -4.80
C GLY A 21 3.51 24.27 -3.47
N SER A 22 3.86 25.32 -2.72
CA SER A 22 4.82 25.24 -1.60
C SER A 22 4.28 24.65 -0.30
N TYR A 23 2.97 24.56 -0.10
CA TYR A 23 2.42 23.87 1.07
C TYR A 23 2.62 22.34 0.99
N TYR A 24 2.54 21.77 -0.23
CA TYR A 24 2.77 20.35 -0.47
C TYR A 24 4.26 20.02 -0.61
N GLY A 25 5.08 20.95 -1.14
CA GLY A 25 6.52 20.74 -1.30
C GLY A 25 7.28 20.60 0.02
N TRP A 26 6.94 21.37 1.07
CA TRP A 26 7.64 21.28 2.36
C TRP A 26 7.21 20.08 3.21
N GLN A 27 5.94 19.64 3.11
CA GLN A 27 5.49 18.41 3.77
C GLN A 27 6.06 17.13 3.12
N ALA A 28 6.31 17.16 1.81
CA ALA A 28 6.84 16.01 1.05
C ALA A 28 8.31 15.66 1.38
N PHE A 29 9.11 16.60 1.88
CA PHE A 29 10.51 16.31 2.27
C PHE A 29 10.67 15.73 3.68
N ASN A 30 9.63 15.81 4.54
CA ASN A 30 9.70 15.37 5.94
C ASN A 30 8.74 14.23 6.32
N LYS A 31 7.79 13.85 5.45
CA LYS A 31 6.91 12.68 5.67
C LYS A 31 7.31 11.57 4.73
N GLU A 32 7.76 10.47 5.31
CA GLU A 32 7.91 9.22 4.57
C GLU A 32 6.58 8.82 3.91
N PRO A 33 6.58 8.44 2.62
CA PRO A 33 5.36 8.10 1.90
C PRO A 33 4.72 6.82 2.45
N THR A 34 3.39 6.79 2.45
CA THR A 34 2.63 5.59 2.78
C THR A 34 2.66 4.58 1.63
N ILE A 35 2.30 3.32 1.91
CA ILE A 35 2.12 2.33 0.85
C ILE A 35 1.07 2.80 -0.16
N LYS A 36 0.00 3.48 0.28
CA LYS A 36 -1.00 4.09 -0.62
C LYS A 36 -0.34 5.04 -1.62
N ASP A 37 0.49 5.96 -1.13
CA ASP A 37 1.17 6.95 -1.97
C ASP A 37 2.11 6.30 -2.98
N LEU A 38 2.82 5.26 -2.56
CA LEU A 38 3.76 4.52 -3.41
C LEU A 38 3.06 3.76 -4.54
N LEU A 39 1.91 3.15 -4.27
CA LEU A 39 1.10 2.47 -5.29
C LEU A 39 0.58 3.45 -6.35
N VAL A 40 0.07 4.60 -5.91
CA VAL A 40 -0.38 5.67 -6.82
C VAL A 40 0.79 6.20 -7.66
N ALA A 41 1.97 6.38 -7.06
CA ALA A 41 3.18 6.79 -7.77
C ALA A 41 3.65 5.76 -8.81
N LYS A 42 3.32 4.47 -8.62
CA LYS A 42 3.54 3.40 -9.60
C LYS A 42 2.48 3.33 -10.71
N ASN A 43 1.58 4.31 -10.76
CA ASN A 43 0.47 4.36 -11.72
C ASN A 43 -0.46 3.14 -11.59
N LEU A 44 -0.66 2.66 -10.37
CA LEU A 44 -1.64 1.63 -10.04
C LEU A 44 -2.94 2.26 -9.55
N THR A 45 -4.06 1.66 -9.92
CA THR A 45 -5.38 2.02 -9.40
C THR A 45 -5.66 1.16 -8.18
N LEU A 46 -5.90 1.81 -7.05
CA LEU A 46 -6.28 1.13 -5.81
C LEU A 46 -7.71 0.63 -5.91
N PHE A 47 -8.01 -0.49 -5.26
CA PHE A 47 -9.39 -0.92 -5.09
C PHE A 47 -10.10 0.01 -4.09
N GLU A 48 -10.72 1.07 -4.59
CA GLU A 48 -11.65 1.89 -3.81
C GLU A 48 -13.08 1.40 -4.07
N MET A 49 -13.36 0.20 -3.56
CA MET A 49 -14.68 -0.43 -3.67
C MET A 49 -15.43 -0.22 -2.35
N SER A 50 -16.47 0.61 -2.39
CA SER A 50 -17.34 0.88 -1.22
C SER A 50 -18.16 -0.36 -0.83
N ASP A 51 -18.45 -1.23 -1.79
CA ASP A 51 -19.26 -2.43 -1.64
C ASP A 51 -18.41 -3.67 -1.29
N VAL A 52 -18.82 -4.38 -0.25
CA VAL A 52 -18.21 -5.64 0.21
C VAL A 52 -18.35 -6.74 -0.86
N SER A 53 -19.42 -6.74 -1.66
CA SER A 53 -19.64 -7.74 -2.71
C SER A 53 -18.54 -7.72 -3.79
N ALA A 54 -18.03 -6.54 -4.12
CA ALA A 54 -16.95 -6.36 -5.07
C ALA A 54 -15.61 -6.85 -4.49
N TRP A 55 -15.37 -6.60 -3.21
CA TRP A 55 -14.24 -7.18 -2.47
C TRP A 55 -14.31 -8.69 -2.37
N GLN A 56 -15.51 -9.25 -2.16
CA GLN A 56 -15.73 -10.69 -2.14
C GLN A 56 -15.37 -11.30 -3.49
N THR A 57 -15.76 -10.67 -4.59
CA THR A 57 -15.40 -11.11 -5.94
C THR A 57 -13.89 -11.11 -6.17
N LYS A 58 -13.15 -10.09 -5.70
CA LYS A 58 -11.68 -10.06 -5.78
C LYS A 58 -11.04 -11.15 -4.93
N PHE A 59 -11.53 -11.34 -3.71
CA PHE A 59 -11.11 -12.44 -2.85
C PHE A 59 -11.32 -13.80 -3.52
N ASP A 60 -12.51 -14.03 -4.09
CA ASP A 60 -12.85 -15.27 -4.79
C ASP A 60 -11.98 -15.49 -6.04
N THR A 61 -11.60 -14.42 -6.73
CA THR A 61 -10.67 -14.47 -7.85
C THR A 61 -9.27 -14.86 -7.37
N PHE A 62 -8.76 -14.22 -6.31
CA PHE A 62 -7.42 -14.46 -5.80
C PHE A 62 -7.25 -15.82 -5.15
N ARG A 63 -8.26 -16.34 -4.43
CA ARG A 63 -8.17 -17.68 -3.86
C ARG A 63 -8.14 -18.77 -4.93
N LYS A 64 -8.70 -18.52 -6.11
CA LYS A 64 -8.71 -19.46 -7.25
C LYS A 64 -7.43 -19.41 -8.08
N ASP A 65 -6.66 -18.33 -8.00
CA ASP A 65 -5.39 -18.13 -8.71
C ASP A 65 -4.23 -18.76 -7.91
N ASP A 66 -3.54 -19.76 -8.49
CA ASP A 66 -2.42 -20.48 -7.85
C ASP A 66 -1.26 -19.57 -7.43
N ASN A 67 -1.03 -18.47 -8.14
CA ASN A 67 0.08 -17.56 -7.85
C ASN A 67 -0.29 -16.56 -6.75
N LYS A 68 -1.59 -16.25 -6.61
CA LYS A 68 -2.08 -15.27 -5.63
C LYS A 68 -2.56 -15.92 -4.33
N LEU A 69 -3.04 -17.16 -4.39
CA LEU A 69 -3.54 -17.89 -3.21
C LEU A 69 -2.53 -17.93 -2.05
N PRO A 70 -1.23 -18.27 -2.26
CA PRO A 70 -0.27 -18.27 -1.15
C PRO A 70 -0.12 -16.89 -0.51
N LYS A 71 -0.04 -15.83 -1.32
CA LYS A 71 0.10 -14.44 -0.85
C LYS A 71 -1.14 -13.97 -0.11
N LEU A 72 -2.32 -14.29 -0.63
CA LEU A 72 -3.59 -14.00 0.02
C LEU A 72 -3.71 -14.73 1.36
N SER A 73 -3.38 -16.02 1.40
CA SER A 73 -3.45 -16.84 2.61
C SER A 73 -2.51 -16.31 3.70
N THR A 74 -1.26 -15.98 3.37
CA THR A 74 -0.31 -15.44 4.35
C THR A 74 -0.67 -14.05 4.81
N ALA A 75 -1.13 -13.18 3.90
CA ALA A 75 -1.59 -11.83 4.22
C ALA A 75 -2.74 -11.84 5.24
N LEU A 76 -3.78 -12.63 5.00
CA LEU A 76 -4.96 -12.66 5.87
C LEU A 76 -4.70 -13.37 7.21
N LYS A 77 -3.84 -14.40 7.22
CA LYS A 77 -3.43 -15.05 8.48
C LYS A 77 -2.70 -14.12 9.44
N GLU A 78 -1.99 -13.12 8.94
CA GLU A 78 -1.33 -12.11 9.78
C GLU A 78 -2.33 -11.19 10.49
N GLY A 79 -3.48 -10.92 9.87
CA GLY A 79 -4.58 -10.19 10.50
C GLY A 79 -5.42 -11.08 11.44
N LYS A 80 -5.58 -12.35 11.07
CA LYS A 80 -6.45 -13.32 11.75
C LYS A 80 -5.88 -14.72 11.60
N ALA A 81 -5.14 -15.20 12.60
CA ALA A 81 -4.36 -16.45 12.52
C ALA A 81 -5.20 -17.70 12.19
N SER A 82 -6.46 -17.73 12.61
CA SER A 82 -7.41 -18.82 12.32
C SER A 82 -8.10 -18.70 10.96
N PHE A 83 -7.78 -17.68 10.16
CA PHE A 83 -8.41 -17.48 8.87
C PHE A 83 -7.81 -18.42 7.82
N GLU A 84 -8.65 -19.33 7.32
CA GLU A 84 -8.27 -20.28 6.28
C GLU A 84 -8.74 -19.80 4.91
N VAL A 85 -7.83 -19.83 3.94
CA VAL A 85 -8.11 -19.56 2.53
C VAL A 85 -7.84 -20.83 1.76
N SER A 86 -8.86 -21.34 1.07
CA SER A 86 -8.81 -22.55 0.24
C SER A 86 -9.61 -22.31 -1.05
N LYS A 87 -9.24 -23.02 -2.12
CA LYS A 87 -9.94 -22.96 -3.41
C LYS A 87 -11.31 -23.63 -3.36
N GLU A 88 -11.43 -24.63 -2.50
CA GLU A 88 -12.53 -25.59 -2.41
C GLU A 88 -13.58 -25.16 -1.37
N ARG A 89 -13.23 -24.25 -0.46
CA ARG A 89 -14.13 -23.74 0.57
C ARG A 89 -14.56 -22.32 0.26
N ASP A 90 -15.86 -22.09 0.30
CA ASP A 90 -16.39 -20.73 0.30
C ASP A 90 -16.06 -20.04 1.62
N ASN A 91 -15.84 -18.74 1.53
CA ASN A 91 -15.53 -17.91 2.68
C ASN A 91 -16.28 -16.59 2.53
N ALA A 92 -17.42 -16.50 3.23
CA ALA A 92 -18.34 -15.38 3.14
C ALA A 92 -17.74 -14.06 3.66
N ASP A 93 -16.72 -14.15 4.51
CA ASP A 93 -16.05 -12.99 5.10
C ASP A 93 -14.77 -12.59 4.34
N GLY A 94 -14.36 -13.37 3.34
CA GLY A 94 -13.08 -13.19 2.65
C GLY A 94 -12.89 -11.82 2.01
N GLY A 95 -13.95 -11.29 1.40
CA GLY A 95 -13.94 -9.93 0.87
C GLY A 95 -13.72 -8.87 1.95
N GLN A 96 -14.42 -9.00 3.08
CA GLN A 96 -14.30 -8.05 4.19
C GLN A 96 -12.91 -8.11 4.84
N GLU A 97 -12.36 -9.31 5.02
CA GLU A 97 -11.01 -9.49 5.58
C GLU A 97 -9.94 -8.95 4.62
N LEU A 98 -10.09 -9.17 3.31
CA LEU A 98 -9.21 -8.59 2.30
C LEU A 98 -9.27 -7.06 2.28
N LYS A 99 -10.47 -6.49 2.35
CA LYS A 99 -10.67 -5.04 2.46
C LYS A 99 -9.96 -4.47 3.70
N ASN A 100 -10.24 -5.03 4.87
CA ASN A 100 -9.65 -4.60 6.14
C ASN A 100 -8.12 -4.67 6.11
N TRP A 101 -7.59 -5.75 5.53
CA TRP A 101 -6.15 -5.91 5.37
C TRP A 101 -5.55 -4.82 4.48
N CYS A 102 -6.14 -4.56 3.31
CA CYS A 102 -5.68 -3.50 2.40
C CYS A 102 -5.76 -2.11 3.04
N GLU A 103 -6.84 -1.80 3.75
CA GLU A 103 -6.99 -0.52 4.47
C GLU A 103 -5.94 -0.35 5.58
N ALA A 104 -5.57 -1.43 6.27
CA ALA A 104 -4.50 -1.39 7.26
C ALA A 104 -3.14 -1.14 6.60
N VAL A 105 -2.86 -1.81 5.48
CA VAL A 105 -1.60 -1.68 4.73
C VAL A 105 -1.45 -0.28 4.14
N PHE A 106 -2.50 0.30 3.56
CA PHE A 106 -2.47 1.64 2.97
C PHE A 106 -2.05 2.75 3.93
N LYS A 107 -2.26 2.57 5.24
CA LYS A 107 -1.92 3.55 6.27
C LYS A 107 -0.46 3.45 6.74
N LEU A 108 0.22 2.35 6.42
CA LEU A 108 1.61 2.14 6.85
C LEU A 108 2.58 2.96 5.99
N LYS A 109 3.58 3.55 6.63
CA LYS A 109 4.79 4.00 5.94
C LYS A 109 5.61 2.80 5.49
N LYS A 110 6.45 3.00 4.47
CA LYS A 110 7.31 1.93 3.96
C LYS A 110 8.23 1.34 5.04
N SER A 111 8.77 2.14 5.95
CA SER A 111 9.61 1.71 7.06
C SER A 111 8.86 0.95 8.16
N GLU A 112 7.55 1.16 8.25
CA GLU A 112 6.67 0.50 9.23
C GLU A 112 6.13 -0.84 8.71
N ALA A 113 6.22 -1.08 7.40
CA ALA A 113 5.83 -2.31 6.75
C ALA A 113 6.64 -3.49 7.28
N LYS A 114 5.94 -4.49 7.83
CA LYS A 114 6.52 -5.71 8.40
C LYS A 114 5.70 -6.92 7.98
N GLY A 115 6.28 -8.12 8.09
CA GLY A 115 5.60 -9.36 7.75
C GLY A 115 5.15 -9.37 6.29
N ASN A 116 3.87 -9.64 6.06
CA ASN A 116 3.23 -9.67 4.75
C ASN A 116 2.61 -8.32 4.36
N LYS A 117 2.56 -7.33 5.26
CA LYS A 117 2.02 -5.98 4.98
C LYS A 117 3.02 -5.11 4.20
N THR A 118 3.52 -5.65 3.09
CA THR A 118 4.54 -5.03 2.24
C THR A 118 3.94 -4.36 1.01
N LEU A 119 4.72 -3.48 0.37
CA LEU A 119 4.34 -2.87 -0.90
C LEU A 119 4.05 -3.93 -1.97
N ASP A 120 4.90 -4.94 -2.12
CA ASP A 120 4.75 -5.98 -3.15
C ASP A 120 3.45 -6.78 -3.01
N ASN A 121 3.03 -7.07 -1.77
CA ASN A 121 1.75 -7.74 -1.53
C ASN A 121 0.57 -6.78 -1.77
N ALA A 122 0.72 -5.51 -1.41
CA ALA A 122 -0.31 -4.49 -1.67
C ALA A 122 -0.52 -4.26 -3.18
N GLU A 123 0.54 -4.29 -3.98
CA GLU A 123 0.46 -4.18 -5.45
C GLU A 123 -0.42 -5.26 -6.06
N ILE A 124 -0.31 -6.48 -5.53
CA ILE A 124 -1.01 -7.66 -6.04
C ILE A 124 -2.44 -7.76 -5.51
N LEU A 125 -2.64 -7.45 -4.23
CA LEU A 125 -3.87 -7.74 -3.51
C LEU A 125 -4.80 -6.54 -3.36
N CYS A 126 -4.28 -5.31 -3.49
CA CYS A 126 -5.04 -4.09 -3.19
C CYS A 126 -5.13 -3.12 -4.37
N SER A 127 -4.56 -3.48 -5.52
CA SER A 127 -4.55 -2.63 -6.70
C SER A 127 -4.59 -3.41 -8.00
N GLU A 128 -4.86 -2.71 -9.08
CA GLU A 128 -4.73 -3.19 -10.45
C GLU A 128 -3.99 -2.16 -11.30
N PRO A 129 -3.38 -2.59 -12.43
CA PRO A 129 -2.82 -1.66 -13.40
C PRO A 129 -3.87 -0.62 -13.80
N LYS A 130 -3.50 0.66 -13.81
CA LYS A 130 -4.39 1.70 -14.30
C LYS A 130 -4.72 1.40 -15.76
N ALA A 131 -6.00 1.23 -16.06
CA ALA A 131 -6.44 1.04 -17.43
C ALA A 131 -5.98 2.26 -18.23
N ASN A 132 -5.07 2.05 -19.19
CA ASN A 132 -4.75 3.07 -20.18
C ASN A 132 -6.02 3.29 -21.02
N ARG A 133 -6.75 4.37 -20.73
CA ARG A 133 -7.76 4.91 -21.65
C ARG A 133 -7.10 5.91 -22.57
#